data_AF-A0A5C6M5N2-F1
#
_entry.id   AF-A0A5C6M5N2-F1
#
_cell.length_a   1.000
_cell.length_b   1.000
_cell.length_c   1.000
_cell.angle_alpha   90.00
_cell.angle_beta   90.00
_cell.angle_gamma   90.00
#
_symmetry.space_group_name_H-M   'P 1'
#
loop_
_entity.id
_entity.type
_entity.pdbx_description
1 polymer ?
#
loop_
_entity_poly.entity_id
_entity_poly.type
_entity_poly.pdbx_seq_one_letter_code
_entity_poly.pdbx_strand_id
1 'polypeptide(L)'
;MLVLKRRKGQEIVIESPVTGMAAGFPGGAIRIRVVQTSDGSCSLAFDAPETHRIRRAELPAVPQPQPAQQVCAVSCASRGVSELLQVQG
;
A
#
# COMPACT_ATOMS: atom_id res chain seq x y z
N MET A 1 2.43 9.70 23.24
CA MET A 1 3.79 9.29 22.82
C MET A 1 4.32 8.28 23.82
N LEU A 2 4.64 7.05 23.39
CA LEU A 2 5.24 6.02 24.24
C LEU A 2 6.76 6.02 24.03
N VAL A 3 7.53 5.99 25.11
CA VAL A 3 9.01 5.98 25.05
C VAL A 3 9.52 4.66 25.58
N LEU A 4 10.27 3.92 24.76
CA LEU A 4 10.86 2.63 25.12
C LEU A 4 12.38 2.70 24.95
N LYS A 5 13.12 2.34 26.00
CA LYS A 5 14.58 2.15 25.93
C LYS A 5 14.89 0.71 25.54
N ARG A 6 15.73 0.52 24.51
CA ARG A 6 16.12 -0.81 24.01
C ARG A 6 17.62 -0.90 23.80
N ARG A 7 18.16 -2.10 24.02
CA ARG A 7 19.56 -2.47 23.74
C ARG A 7 19.66 -3.21 22.40
N LYS A 8 20.87 -3.32 21.85
CA LYS A 8 21.16 -4.14 20.67
C LYS A 8 20.54 -5.54 20.80
N GLY A 9 19.86 -5.98 19.74
CA GLY A 9 19.21 -7.29 19.68
C GLY A 9 17.83 -7.35 20.33
N GLN A 10 17.40 -6.33 21.07
CA GLN A 10 16.05 -6.28 21.62
C GLN A 10 15.03 -5.83 20.57
N GLU A 11 13.80 -6.33 20.72
CA GLU A 11 12.69 -6.05 19.82
C GLU A 11 11.59 -5.22 20.50
N ILE A 12 10.88 -4.44 19.68
CA ILE A 12 9.61 -3.81 19.98
C ILE A 12 8.60 -4.42 19.01
N VAL A 13 7.47 -4.88 19.53
CA VAL A 13 6.37 -5.42 18.73
C VAL A 13 5.19 -4.45 18.83
N ILE A 14 4.65 -4.07 17.68
CA ILE A 14 3.42 -3.30 17.55
C ILE A 14 2.37 -4.25 17.00
N GLU A 15 1.43 -4.65 17.85
CA GLU A 15 0.32 -5.51 17.46
C GLU A 15 -0.65 -4.75 16.54
N SER A 16 -1.18 -5.45 15.53
CA SER A 16 -2.23 -4.91 14.68
C SER A 16 -3.59 -5.18 15.32
N PRO A 17 -4.47 -4.17 15.45
CA PRO A 17 -5.82 -4.36 15.95
C PRO A 17 -6.68 -5.04 14.87
N VAL A 18 -6.53 -6.35 14.70
CA VAL A 18 -7.46 -7.14 13.89
C VAL A 18 -8.09 -8.21 14.77
N THR A 19 -8.88 -7.74 15.74
CA THR A 19 -9.98 -8.51 16.32
C THR A 19 -11.23 -8.26 15.48
N GLY A 20 -11.49 -9.15 14.49
CA GLY A 20 -12.86 -9.36 14.02
C GLY A 20 -13.27 -8.98 12.60
N MET A 21 -12.40 -9.00 11.57
CA MET A 21 -12.88 -8.97 10.18
C MET A 21 -12.15 -9.93 9.24
N ALA A 22 -12.98 -10.69 8.51
CA ALA A 22 -12.74 -11.52 7.31
C ALA A 22 -11.55 -12.48 7.33
N ALA A 23 -11.87 -13.78 7.32
CA ALA A 23 -10.95 -14.88 7.03
C ALA A 23 -10.22 -14.62 5.69
N GLY A 24 -8.96 -14.20 5.76
CA GLY A 24 -8.14 -14.00 4.56
C GLY A 24 -6.86 -13.21 4.77
N PHE A 25 -6.81 -12.31 5.77
CA PHE A 25 -5.60 -11.53 6.03
C PHE A 25 -5.22 -11.57 7.51
N PRO A 26 -4.13 -12.28 7.89
CA PRO A 26 -3.58 -12.10 9.22
C PRO A 26 -3.08 -10.65 9.31
N GLY A 27 -3.75 -9.84 10.13
CA GLY A 27 -3.23 -8.53 10.53
C GLY A 27 -1.91 -8.75 11.25
N GLY A 28 -0.81 -8.66 10.51
CA GLY A 28 0.50 -8.97 11.06
C GLY A 28 1.02 -7.83 11.94
N ALA A 29 1.76 -8.20 12.98
CA ALA A 29 2.44 -7.24 13.84
C ALA A 29 3.64 -6.60 13.14
N ILE A 30 3.97 -5.37 13.49
CA ILE A 30 5.23 -4.73 13.09
C ILE A 30 6.27 -5.05 14.16
N ARG A 31 7.42 -5.58 13.75
CA ARG A 31 8.57 -5.85 14.62
C ARG A 31 9.68 -4.85 14.31
N ILE A 32 10.20 -4.21 15.35
CA ILE A 32 11.29 -3.25 15.27
C ILE A 32 12.45 -3.78 16.09
N ARG A 33 13.61 -4.01 15.47
CA ARG A 33 14.81 -4.52 16.14
C ARG A 33 15.92 -3.47 16.15
N VAL A 34 16.56 -3.27 17.29
CA VAL A 34 17.78 -2.46 17.38
C VAL A 34 18.96 -3.28 16.87
N VAL A 35 19.55 -2.86 15.77
CA VAL A 35 20.72 -3.50 15.16
C VAL A 35 21.93 -2.57 15.23
N GLN A 36 23.12 -3.16 15.23
CA GLN A 36 24.36 -2.41 15.14
C GLN A 36 24.92 -2.61 13.73
N THR A 37 25.22 -1.51 13.06
CA THR A 37 25.86 -1.51 11.74
C THR A 37 27.37 -1.70 11.88
N SER A 38 28.05 -1.99 10.77
CA SER A 38 29.49 -2.28 10.75
C SER A 38 30.37 -1.09 11.19
N ASP A 39 29.85 0.12 11.07
CA ASP A 39 30.47 1.37 11.55
C ASP A 39 30.26 1.61 13.06
N GLY A 40 29.62 0.67 13.77
CA GLY A 40 29.35 0.75 15.20
C GLY A 40 28.11 1.58 15.57
N SER A 41 27.42 2.19 14.61
CA SER A 41 26.21 2.98 14.88
C SER A 41 24.99 2.08 15.16
N CYS A 42 23.98 2.66 15.82
CA CYS A 42 22.72 1.97 16.12
C CYS A 42 21.69 2.30 15.03
N SER A 43 21.15 1.25 14.41
CA SER A 43 20.11 1.34 13.39
C SER A 43 18.86 0.59 13.83
N LEU A 44 17.75 0.86 13.15
CA LEU A 44 16.48 0.17 13.36
C LEU A 44 16.17 -0.70 12.13
N ALA A 45 15.94 -1.98 12.37
CA ALA A 45 15.43 -2.91 11.37
C ALA A 45 13.93 -3.11 11.57
N PHE A 46 13.16 -3.11 10.48
CA PHE A 46 11.72 -3.26 10.50
C PHE A 46 11.32 -4.53 9.75
N ASP A 47 10.47 -5.34 10.37
CA ASP A 47 9.75 -6.44 9.74
C ASP A 47 8.26 -6.14 9.88
N ALA A 48 7.57 -6.02 8.75
CA ALA A 48 6.19 -5.57 8.69
C ALA A 48 5.47 -6.25 7.51
N PRO A 49 4.16 -6.49 7.62
CA PRO A 49 3.37 -7.00 6.50
C PRO A 49 3.38 -6.04 5.31
N GLU A 50 3.19 -6.56 4.10
CA GLU A 50 3.14 -5.77 2.85
C GLU A 50 2.04 -4.69 2.85
N THR A 51 1.01 -4.87 3.67
CA THR A 51 -0.05 -3.88 3.89
C THR A 51 0.45 -2.60 4.57
N HIS A 52 1.61 -2.64 5.21
CA HIS A 52 2.21 -1.51 5.92
C HIS A 52 3.40 -0.96 5.15
N ARG A 53 3.34 0.32 4.79
CA ARG A 53 4.49 1.02 4.19
C ARG A 53 5.33 1.68 5.27
N ILE A 54 6.55 1.21 5.45
CA ILE A 54 7.54 1.82 6.35
C ILE A 54 8.36 2.86 5.57
N ARG A 55 8.44 4.09 6.09
CA ARG A 55 9.21 5.17 5.48
C ARG A 55 9.87 6.06 6.53
N ARG A 56 10.94 6.74 6.11
CA ARG A 56 11.50 7.88 6.83
C ARG A 56 10.52 9.06 6.81
N ALA A 57 10.31 9.69 7.96
CA ALA A 57 9.27 10.72 8.13
C ALA A 57 9.59 11.98 7.31
N GLU A 58 10.88 12.30 7.19
CA GLU A 58 11.43 13.40 6.41
C GLU A 58 11.28 13.23 4.90
N LEU A 59 10.99 12.02 4.42
CA LEU A 59 10.73 11.78 3.00
C LEU A 59 9.26 12.05 2.66
N PRO A 60 8.97 12.67 1.51
CA PRO A 60 7.60 12.91 1.08
C PRO A 60 6.84 11.58 0.92
N ALA A 61 5.54 11.61 1.18
CA ALA A 61 4.70 10.45 0.93
C ALA A 61 4.65 10.18 -0.58
N VAL A 62 5.03 8.97 -0.99
CA VAL A 62 4.86 8.53 -2.38
C VAL A 62 3.36 8.36 -2.63
N PRO A 63 2.78 9.03 -3.65
CA PRO A 63 1.38 8.84 -4.01
C PRO A 63 1.08 7.35 -4.20
N GLN A 64 0.01 6.87 -3.57
CA GLN A 64 -0.47 5.51 -3.84
C GLN A 64 -0.90 5.47 -5.32
N PRO A 65 -0.46 4.47 -6.11
CA PRO A 65 -1.03 4.29 -7.43
C PRO A 65 -2.53 4.11 -7.26
N GLN A 66 -3.30 5.04 -7.83
CA GLN A 66 -4.74 4.88 -7.91
C GLN A 66 -4.98 3.59 -8.71
N PRO A 67 -5.80 2.64 -8.23
CA PRO A 67 -6.18 1.52 -9.07
C PRO A 67 -6.74 2.12 -10.36
N ALA A 68 -6.12 1.79 -11.49
CA ALA A 68 -6.57 2.27 -12.79
C ALA A 68 -8.06 1.96 -12.87
N GLN A 69 -8.89 2.99 -12.85
CA GLN A 69 -10.31 2.82 -13.13
C GLN A 69 -10.35 2.14 -14.49
N GLN A 70 -10.86 0.90 -14.51
CA GLN A 70 -11.18 0.21 -15.75
C GLN A 70 -12.08 1.17 -16.53
N VAL A 71 -11.49 1.81 -17.54
CA VAL A 71 -12.27 2.50 -18.55
C VAL A 71 -13.06 1.39 -19.21
N CYS A 72 -14.35 1.28 -18.87
CA CYS A 72 -15.28 0.46 -19.61
C CYS A 72 -15.25 0.98 -21.04
N ALA A 73 -14.47 0.32 -21.90
CA ALA A 73 -14.59 0.48 -23.34
C ALA A 73 -15.99 -0.02 -23.69
N VAL A 74 -16.92 0.91 -23.82
CA VAL A 74 -18.22 0.62 -24.41
C VAL A 74 -17.94 0.08 -25.81
N SER A 75 -18.19 -1.21 -25.99
CA SER A 75 -18.06 -1.87 -27.28
C SER A 75 -19.14 -1.27 -28.19
N CYS A 76 -18.72 -0.46 -29.16
CA CYS A 76 -19.57 -0.01 -30.27
C CYS A 76 -19.91 -1.21 -31.18
N ALA A 77 -20.73 -2.12 -30.67
CA ALA A 77 -21.32 -3.19 -31.45
C ALA A 77 -22.54 -2.64 -32.21
N SER A 78 -22.28 -2.18 -33.43
CA SER A 78 -23.04 -2.52 -34.64
C SER A 78 -24.58 -2.54 -34.53
N ARG A 79 -25.21 -1.46 -34.99
CA ARG A 79 -26.56 -1.51 -35.59
C ARG A 79 -26.72 -0.51 -36.72
N GLY A 80 -26.91 -1.05 -37.94
CA GLY A 80 -27.84 -0.50 -38.92
C GLY A 80 -27.30 0.51 -39.91
N VAL A 81 -26.88 0.02 -41.07
CA VAL A 81 -26.94 0.77 -42.33
C VAL A 81 -28.40 1.16 -42.60
N SER A 82 -28.66 2.44 -42.89
CA SER A 82 -29.73 2.86 -43.79
C SER A 82 -29.34 4.21 -44.41
N GLU A 83 -29.03 4.14 -45.70
CA GLU A 83 -28.98 5.28 -46.60
C GLU A 83 -30.28 6.09 -46.53
N LEU A 84 -30.18 7.42 -46.58
CA LEU A 84 -31.15 8.24 -47.28
C LEU A 84 -30.49 9.54 -47.71
N LEU A 85 -30.07 9.53 -48.98
CA LEU A 85 -29.94 10.72 -49.83
C LEU A 85 -31.22 11.55 -49.74
N GLN A 86 -31.10 12.84 -49.39
CA GLN A 86 -32.00 13.84 -49.93
C GLN A 86 -31.20 15.06 -50.40
N VAL A 87 -31.29 15.26 -51.72
CA VAL A 87 -30.81 16.39 -52.50
C VAL A 87 -31.94 17.44 -52.55
N GLN A 88 -31.53 18.71 -52.41
CA GLN A 88 -32.22 19.96 -52.79
C GLN A 88 -33.45 20.47 -52.03
N GLY A 89 -33.34 21.76 -51.71
CA GLY A 89 -34.34 22.72 -51.27
C GLY A 89 -33.64 24.02 -50.92
#